data_AF-A0A3D0IDC8-F1
#
_entry.id   AF-A0A3D0IDC8-F1
#
_cell.length_a   1.000
_cell.length_b   1.000
_cell.length_c   1.000
_cell.angle_alpha   90.00
_cell.angle_beta   90.00
_cell.angle_gamma   90.00
#
_symmetry.space_group_name_H-M   'P 1'
#
loop_
_entity.id
_entity.type
_entity.pdbx_description
1 polymer ?
#
loop_
_entity_poly.entity_id
_entity_poly.type
_entity_poly.pdbx_seq_one_letter_code
_entity_poly.pdbx_strand_id
1 'polypeptide(L)' 'SSREMMPDAELELPYEGAKEMLLVDDVENKEFLRELLEAMYPELPAPKKKK' A
#
# COMPACT_ATOMS: atom_id res chain seq x y z
N SER A 1 5.45 0.19 10.64
CA SER A 1 4.32 0.51 9.74
C SER A 1 4.80 0.75 8.33
N SER A 2 3.97 0.43 7.34
CA SER A 2 4.29 0.56 5.91
C SER A 2 4.81 1.94 5.48
N ARG A 3 4.29 3.01 6.10
CA ARG A 3 4.75 4.40 5.94
C ARG A 3 6.19 4.67 6.40
N GLU A 4 6.78 3.81 7.23
CA GLU A 4 8.18 3.95 7.67
C GLU A 4 9.16 3.38 6.65
N MET A 5 8.71 2.45 5.79
CA MET A 5 9.54 1.88 4.73
C MET A 5 9.65 2.81 3.52
N MET A 6 8.64 3.67 3.31
CA MET A 6 8.62 4.67 2.25
C MET A 6 8.07 6.02 2.77
N PRO A 7 8.85 6.76 3.56
CA PRO A 7 8.42 8.06 4.09
C PRO A 7 8.20 9.10 2.98
N ASP A 8 8.92 8.98 1.86
CA ASP A 8 8.86 9.88 0.71
C ASP A 8 7.89 9.42 -0.40
N ALA A 9 7.21 8.28 -0.23
CA ALA A 9 6.28 7.80 -1.26
C ALA A 9 5.03 8.68 -1.34
N GLU A 10 4.73 9.10 -2.57
CA GLU A 10 3.56 9.91 -2.85
C GLU A 10 2.27 9.09 -2.74
N LEU A 11 1.21 9.76 -2.30
CA LEU A 11 -0.13 9.19 -2.27
C LEU A 11 -0.88 9.74 -3.49
N GLU A 12 -1.20 8.86 -4.42
CA GLU A 12 -1.91 9.24 -5.64
C GLU A 12 -3.25 8.52 -5.77
N LEU A 13 -4.16 9.13 -6.50
CA LEU A 13 -5.41 8.49 -6.89
C LEU A 13 -5.13 7.60 -8.10
N PRO A 14 -5.28 6.26 -7.99
CA PRO A 14 -5.01 5.37 -9.13
C PRO A 14 -5.96 5.63 -10.31
N TYR A 15 -7.12 6.26 -10.07
CA TYR A 15 -8.07 6.76 -11.06
C TYR A 15 -9.06 7.73 -10.40
N GLU A 16 -9.80 8.49 -11.20
CA GLU A 16 -10.80 9.44 -10.69
C GLU A 16 -11.87 8.75 -9.81
N GLY A 17 -12.09 9.28 -8.60
CA GLY A 17 -13.04 8.74 -7.63
C GLY A 17 -12.52 7.57 -6.77
N ALA A 18 -11.26 7.15 -6.96
CA ALA A 18 -10.62 6.17 -6.11
C ALA A 18 -10.21 6.75 -4.75
N LYS A 19 -9.64 5.90 -3.89
CA LYS A 19 -8.94 6.34 -2.68
C LYS A 19 -7.47 6.54 -3.00
N GLU A 20 -6.84 7.45 -2.28
CA GLU A 20 -5.39 7.65 -2.34
C GLU A 20 -4.67 6.35 -1.97
N MET A 21 -3.70 5.97 -2.80
CA MET A 21 -2.88 4.77 -2.66
C MET A 21 -1.40 5.14 -2.77
N LEU A 22 -0.54 4.36 -2.10
CA LEU A 22 0.91 4.51 -2.16
C LEU A 22 1.39 4.29 -3.60
N LEU A 23 2.02 5.30 -4.19
CA LEU A 23 2.68 5.18 -5.48
C LEU A 23 4.03 4.49 -5.29
N VAL A 24 4.21 3.34 -5.95
CA VAL A 24 5.45 2.57 -5.90
C VAL A 24 6.04 2.51 -7.30
N ASP A 25 7.03 3.37 -7.55
CA ASP A 25 7.73 3.44 -8.84
C ASP A 25 8.73 2.28 -9.03
N ASP A 26 9.34 1.82 -7.93
CA ASP A 26 10.29 0.70 -7.94
C ASP A 26 9.54 -0.63 -7.84
N VAL A 27 9.10 -1.13 -9.00
CA VAL A 27 8.44 -2.42 -9.14
C VAL A 27 9.42 -3.57 -9.42
N GLU A 28 10.72 -3.29 -9.53
CA GLU A 28 11.73 -4.30 -9.86
C GLU A 28 12.20 -5.05 -8.62
N ASN A 29 12.19 -4.42 -7.44
CA ASN A 29 12.62 -5.04 -6.19
C ASN A 29 11.52 -5.89 -5.54
N LYS A 30 11.50 -7.18 -5.89
CA LYS A 30 10.52 -8.16 -5.36
C LYS A 30 10.61 -8.38 -3.85
N GLU A 31 11.80 -8.34 -3.27
CA GLU A 31 11.99 -8.57 -1.83
C GLU A 31 11.41 -7.40 -1.05
N PHE A 32 11.69 -6.16 -1.49
CA PHE A 32 11.12 -4.95 -0.93
C PHE A 32 9.59 -4.91 -1.01
N LEU A 33 9.02 -5.22 -2.19
CA LEU A 33 7.56 -5.26 -2.38
C LEU A 33 6.88 -6.25 -1.43
N ARG A 34 7.55 -7.38 -1.14
CA ARG A 34 7.05 -8.37 -0.20
C ARG A 34 7.02 -7.82 1.22
N GLU A 35 8.13 -7.24 1.69
CA GLU A 35 8.23 -6.68 3.04
C GLU A 35 7.23 -5.53 3.24
N LEU A 36 7.08 -4.67 2.23
CA LEU A 36 6.09 -3.59 2.22
C LEU A 36 4.67 -4.14 2.39
N LEU A 37 4.30 -5.17 1.62
CA LEU A 37 2.98 -5.77 1.70
C LEU A 37 2.75 -6.48 3.05
N GLU A 38 3.74 -7.22 3.55
CA GLU A 38 3.68 -7.89 4.85
C GLU A 38 3.51 -6.87 6.00
N ALA A 39 4.15 -5.70 5.90
CA ALA A 39 3.98 -4.61 6.87
C ALA A 39 2.61 -3.91 6.78
N MET A 40 2.02 -3.80 5.60
CA MET A 40 0.67 -3.24 5.40
C MET A 40 -0.45 -4.19 5.83
N TYR A 41 -0.25 -5.50 5.61
CA TYR A 41 -1.27 -6.52 5.82
C TYR A 41 -1.97 -6.48 7.20
N PRO A 42 -1.26 -6.36 8.34
CA PRO A 42 -1.92 -6.28 9.65
C PRO A 42 -2.70 -4.98 9.88
N GLU A 43 -2.43 -3.92 9.11
CA GLU A 43 -3.11 -2.63 9.20
C GLU A 43 -4.40 -2.58 8.37
N LEU A 44 -4.64 -3.60 7.52
CA LEU A 44 -5.82 -3.63 6.66
C LEU A 44 -7.11 -3.82 7.46
N PRO A 45 -8.18 -3.06 7.12
CA PRO A 45 -9.46 -3.23 7.77
C PRO A 45 -10.01 -4.64 7.51
N ALA A 46 -10.67 -5.21 8.52
CA ALA A 46 -11.32 -6.50 8.37
C ALA A 46 -12.27 -6.51 7.16
N PRO A 47 -12.31 -7.60 6.39
CA PRO A 47 -13.19 -7.71 5.23
C PRO A 47 -14.64 -7.43 5.64
N LYS A 48 -15.34 -6.62 4.86
CA LYS A 48 -16.75 -6.30 5.12
C LYS A 48 -17.54 -7.61 5.23
N LYS A 49 -18.26 -7.80 6.34
CA LYS A 49 -19.19 -8.93 6.50
C LYS A 49 -20.20 -8.87 5.36
N LYS A 50 -20.25 -9.90 4.51
CA LYS A 50 -21.31 -10.05 3.52
C LYS A 50 -22.63 -10.23 4.30
N LYS A 51 -23.64 -9.40 4.01
CA LYS A 51 -25.02 -9.57 4.47
C LYS A 51 -25.80 -10.36 3.43
#